data_AF-A0A4V1WTD0-F1
#
_entry.id   AF-A0A4V1WTD0-F1
#
_cell.length_a   1.000
_cell.length_b   1.000
_cell.length_c   1.000
_cell.angle_alpha   90.00
_cell.angle_beta   90.00
_cell.angle_gamma   90.00
#
_symmetry.space_group_name_H-M   'P 1'
#
loop_
_entity.id
_entity.type
_entity.pdbx_description
1 polymer ?
#
loop_
_entity_poly.entity_id
_entity_poly.type
_entity_poly.pdbx_seq_one_letter_code
_entity_poly.pdbx_strand_id
1 'polypeptide(L)'
;MRNVLLAASALSGMAAALPQMINIEAALAVPTPTVLGPQATETAELPVSYNQDAATKSAAAAVETGGVVVKKRDSCQVQPVGAGTVPGDGSVDAYLDPQGELRTKAKGAEVPKGYVESFNDQTGSTEQIGYLTYKTLDEYDPKKCADFCDSEKFCLGFNIFFERDPTTDPAVGCDQNPLPTTNIKCSIYGYPVAKASATNQGQYRGDFHVVITGSNGYSKAGKGECKGAPAVDDFNAPANLPAAINAPYIKKNGQDYDTYNGMRLFNTNPYDPSLCAAAYESQTKFDKEHLADANGDYKPCNFFTSYILTKNGVPLGTYCALYTQHWDASYAVNTGYYYGQDEYSVICAASYDLTTKDSGNINA
;
A
#
# COMPACT_ATOMS: atom_id res chain seq x y z
N MET A 1 -16.60 11.33 7.92
CA MET A 1 -15.68 12.42 7.57
C MET A 1 -14.74 12.62 8.73
N ARG A 2 -13.54 12.05 8.66
CA ARG A 2 -12.60 12.11 9.76
C ARG A 2 -11.30 11.42 9.28
N ASN A 3 -10.28 12.23 9.01
CA ASN A 3 -9.04 11.84 8.33
C ASN A 3 -8.14 10.98 9.20
N VAL A 4 -7.62 9.91 8.58
CA VAL A 4 -6.55 9.06 9.12
C VAL A 4 -5.27 9.89 9.17
N LEU A 5 -4.52 9.76 10.26
CA LEU A 5 -3.19 10.34 10.44
C LEU A 5 -2.27 9.88 9.30
N LEU A 6 -2.06 10.75 8.32
CA LEU A 6 -0.86 10.76 7.49
C LEU A 6 0.17 11.57 8.27
N ALA A 7 1.07 10.91 8.99
CA ALA A 7 2.25 11.63 9.46
C ALA A 7 3.22 11.77 8.28
N ALA A 8 3.16 12.90 7.60
CA ALA A 8 4.29 13.34 6.80
C ALA A 8 5.33 13.88 7.80
N SER A 9 6.34 13.08 8.11
CA SER A 9 7.50 13.50 8.88
C SER A 9 8.28 14.56 8.07
N ALA A 10 8.04 15.83 8.37
CA ALA A 10 8.88 16.94 7.90
C ALA A 10 10.13 17.00 8.79
N LEU A 11 11.21 16.34 8.37
CA LEU A 11 12.53 16.49 8.99
C LEU A 11 13.44 17.25 8.04
N SER A 12 13.60 18.54 8.33
CA SER A 12 14.58 19.42 7.70
C SER A 12 15.97 19.17 8.29
N GLY A 13 16.85 18.56 7.50
CA GLY A 13 18.30 18.82 7.47
C GLY A 13 19.17 18.42 8.66
N MET A 14 20.07 17.45 8.44
CA MET A 14 21.54 17.63 8.39
C MET A 14 22.21 16.25 8.55
N ALA A 15 22.59 15.63 7.43
CA ALA A 15 23.58 14.56 7.40
C ALA A 15 24.51 14.81 6.22
N ALA A 16 25.82 14.79 6.49
CA ALA A 16 26.87 15.07 5.54
C ALA A 16 26.89 14.08 4.36
N ALA A 17 27.27 14.62 3.20
CA ALA A 17 27.49 14.00 1.89
C ALA A 17 27.91 12.51 1.89
N LEU A 18 26.93 11.64 1.60
CA LEU A 18 27.12 10.36 0.90
C LEU A 18 26.20 10.37 -0.34
N PRO A 19 26.41 9.50 -1.35
CA PRO A 19 25.42 9.22 -2.39
C PRO A 19 24.01 9.19 -1.78
N GLN A 20 23.05 9.83 -2.43
CA GLN A 20 21.71 10.06 -1.88
C GLN A 20 21.07 8.71 -1.45
N MET A 21 21.06 8.49 -0.13
CA MET A 21 20.48 7.31 0.50
C MET A 21 18.99 7.53 0.75
N ILE A 22 18.21 6.44 0.70
CA ILE A 22 16.79 6.46 1.04
C ILE A 22 16.66 6.79 2.53
N ASN A 23 15.89 7.81 2.90
CA ASN A 23 15.73 8.12 4.32
C ASN A 23 14.81 7.08 5.01
N ILE A 24 15.39 5.98 5.48
CA ILE A 24 14.70 4.86 6.14
C ILE A 24 14.10 5.31 7.47
N GLU A 25 14.81 6.11 8.25
CA GLU A 25 14.32 6.62 9.54
C GLU A 25 13.05 7.46 9.35
N ALA A 26 13.04 8.36 8.37
CA ALA A 26 11.85 9.15 8.05
C ALA A 26 10.68 8.29 7.55
N ALA A 27 10.96 7.25 6.77
CA ALA A 27 9.94 6.31 6.30
C ALA A 27 9.31 5.52 7.47
N LEU A 28 10.13 5.06 8.42
CA LEU A 28 9.65 4.34 9.61
C LEU A 28 8.93 5.24 10.62
N ALA A 29 9.18 6.54 10.59
CA ALA A 29 8.49 7.51 11.43
C ALA A 29 7.02 7.73 11.03
N VAL A 30 6.59 7.27 9.85
CA VAL A 30 5.19 7.35 9.41
C VAL A 30 4.36 6.25 10.11
N PRO A 31 3.33 6.59 10.90
CA PRO A 31 2.46 5.63 11.55
C PRO A 31 1.81 4.67 10.57
N THR A 32 1.75 3.41 10.93
CA THR A 32 1.02 2.40 10.15
C THR A 32 -0.50 2.63 10.29
N PRO A 33 -1.27 2.58 9.19
CA PRO A 33 -2.73 2.63 9.24
C PRO A 33 -3.31 1.51 10.09
N THR A 34 -4.50 1.73 10.68
CA THR A 34 -5.16 0.73 11.53
C THR A 34 -5.96 -0.31 10.75
N VAL A 35 -6.27 -0.04 9.46
CA VAL A 35 -7.00 -0.97 8.58
C VAL A 35 -6.02 -1.49 7.55
N LEU A 36 -5.70 -2.78 7.64
CA LEU A 36 -4.67 -3.45 6.84
C LEU A 36 -5.20 -4.64 6.04
N GLY A 37 -6.51 -4.89 6.11
CA GLY A 37 -7.15 -6.04 5.50
C GLY A 37 -8.61 -6.14 5.97
N PRO A 38 -9.36 -7.12 5.46
CA PRO A 38 -10.69 -7.43 5.99
C PRO A 38 -10.57 -7.79 7.47
N GLN A 39 -11.44 -7.23 8.30
CA GLN A 39 -11.51 -7.71 9.67
C GLN A 39 -12.22 -9.06 9.69
N ALA A 40 -11.76 -10.00 10.50
CA ALA A 40 -12.43 -11.30 10.67
C ALA A 40 -13.83 -11.20 11.35
N THR A 41 -14.34 -9.98 11.58
CA THR A 41 -15.73 -9.72 11.99
C THR A 41 -16.61 -9.20 10.85
N GLU A 42 -16.03 -8.87 9.70
CA GLU A 42 -16.75 -8.37 8.53
C GLU A 42 -17.43 -9.51 7.78
N THR A 43 -18.74 -9.35 7.57
CA THR A 43 -19.59 -10.38 6.96
C THR A 43 -20.32 -9.90 5.71
N ALA A 44 -20.05 -8.66 5.26
CA ALA A 44 -20.60 -8.06 4.06
C ALA A 44 -19.54 -7.28 3.28
N GLU A 45 -19.63 -7.34 1.95
CA GLU A 45 -18.74 -6.61 1.03
C GLU A 45 -18.75 -5.11 1.32
N LEU A 46 -17.59 -4.48 1.16
CA LEU A 46 -17.43 -3.05 1.39
C LEU A 46 -17.25 -2.32 0.05
N PRO A 47 -17.81 -1.11 -0.12
CA PRO A 47 -17.52 -0.30 -1.29
C PRO A 47 -16.05 0.14 -1.28
N VAL A 48 -15.47 0.33 -2.46
CA VAL A 48 -14.13 0.89 -2.61
C VAL A 48 -14.11 2.29 -1.99
N SER A 49 -13.20 2.49 -1.03
CA SER A 49 -13.17 3.70 -0.20
C SER A 49 -12.23 4.79 -0.72
N TYR A 50 -11.37 4.48 -1.70
CA TYR A 50 -10.35 5.40 -2.18
C TYR A 50 -10.93 6.44 -3.15
N ASN A 51 -10.75 7.72 -2.80
CA ASN A 51 -11.10 8.86 -3.63
C ASN A 51 -9.83 9.67 -3.93
N GLN A 52 -9.37 9.61 -5.17
CA GLN A 52 -8.12 10.23 -5.63
C GLN A 52 -8.13 11.75 -5.40
N ASP A 53 -9.19 12.46 -5.79
CA ASP A 53 -9.31 13.91 -5.64
C ASP A 53 -9.30 14.37 -4.17
N ALA A 54 -9.87 13.56 -3.27
CA ALA A 54 -9.82 13.84 -1.83
C ALA A 54 -8.43 13.54 -1.25
N ALA A 55 -7.76 12.50 -1.74
CA ALA A 55 -6.43 12.10 -1.29
C ALA A 55 -5.36 13.10 -1.73
N THR A 56 -5.40 13.61 -2.97
CA THR A 56 -4.49 14.65 -3.47
C THR A 56 -4.70 15.96 -2.72
N LYS A 57 -5.95 16.36 -2.47
CA LYS A 57 -6.27 17.51 -1.60
C LYS A 57 -5.77 17.32 -0.17
N SER A 58 -5.91 16.13 0.41
CA SER A 58 -5.40 15.83 1.76
C SER A 58 -3.87 15.80 1.81
N ALA A 59 -3.20 15.38 0.73
CA ALA A 59 -1.75 15.43 0.60
C ALA A 59 -1.26 16.88 0.49
N ALA A 60 -1.99 17.73 -0.23
CA ALA A 60 -1.73 19.17 -0.30
C ALA A 60 -2.04 19.89 1.03
N ALA A 61 -3.06 19.44 1.76
CA ALA A 61 -3.64 20.10 2.93
C ALA A 61 -3.31 19.43 4.28
N ALA A 62 -2.12 18.86 4.47
CA ALA A 62 -1.73 18.28 5.75
C ALA A 62 -1.53 19.35 6.87
N VAL A 63 -2.65 19.94 7.35
CA VAL A 63 -2.94 20.51 8.68
C VAL A 63 -4.47 20.39 8.94
N GLU A 64 -4.85 19.67 10.02
CA GLU A 64 -6.13 19.63 10.80
C GLU A 64 -7.33 18.65 10.52
N THR A 65 -7.54 17.74 11.49
CA THR A 65 -8.78 17.17 12.13
C THR A 65 -9.64 15.98 11.58
N GLY A 66 -9.09 14.74 11.62
CA GLY A 66 -9.40 13.50 12.44
C GLY A 66 -10.77 12.78 12.61
N GLY A 67 -10.79 11.39 12.56
CA GLY A 67 -11.51 10.13 13.19
C GLY A 67 -12.93 9.37 12.86
N VAL A 68 -13.04 8.23 12.16
CA VAL A 68 -14.34 7.64 11.64
C VAL A 68 -15.36 7.12 12.70
N VAL A 69 -16.67 7.00 12.34
CA VAL A 69 -17.82 6.49 13.15
C VAL A 69 -18.02 4.98 12.98
N VAL A 70 -18.15 4.24 14.08
CA VAL A 70 -18.47 2.79 14.10
C VAL A 70 -19.99 2.59 14.30
N LYS A 71 -20.62 1.73 13.49
CA LYS A 71 -22.01 1.26 13.70
C LYS A 71 -22.01 0.03 14.62
N LYS A 72 -22.92 0.03 15.60
CA LYS A 72 -23.16 -1.10 16.52
C LYS A 72 -24.00 -2.18 15.82
N ARG A 73 -23.66 -3.46 15.99
CA ARG A 73 -24.40 -4.63 15.48
C ARG A 73 -25.54 -5.03 16.43
N ASP A 74 -26.59 -5.64 15.88
CA ASP A 74 -27.67 -6.28 16.66
C ASP A 74 -27.25 -7.71 17.07
N SER A 75 -27.73 -8.19 18.23
CA SER A 75 -27.38 -9.51 18.78
C SER A 75 -28.01 -10.68 18.01
N CYS A 76 -27.30 -11.82 17.96
CA CYS A 76 -27.76 -13.10 17.37
C CYS A 76 -28.13 -13.05 15.87
N GLN A 77 -27.57 -12.11 15.10
CA GLN A 77 -27.87 -11.99 13.67
C GLN A 77 -27.36 -13.19 12.87
N VAL A 78 -28.20 -13.70 11.96
CA VAL A 78 -27.79 -14.72 10.98
C VAL A 78 -26.76 -14.12 10.05
N GLN A 79 -25.65 -14.83 9.86
CA GLN A 79 -24.60 -14.42 8.92
C GLN A 79 -24.91 -14.93 7.53
N PRO A 80 -24.48 -14.22 6.46
CA PRO A 80 -24.56 -14.75 5.11
C PRO A 80 -23.87 -16.11 5.01
N VAL A 81 -24.53 -17.05 4.35
CA VAL A 81 -23.97 -18.38 4.10
C VAL A 81 -22.88 -18.24 3.05
N GLY A 82 -21.68 -18.71 3.40
CA GLY A 82 -20.54 -18.75 2.50
C GLY A 82 -20.66 -19.91 1.50
N ALA A 83 -20.09 -19.74 0.32
CA ALA A 83 -20.21 -20.71 -0.77
C ALA A 83 -19.19 -21.86 -0.72
N GLY A 84 -18.23 -21.82 0.20
CA GLY A 84 -17.24 -22.88 0.36
C GLY A 84 -17.79 -24.12 1.06
N THR A 85 -17.22 -25.28 0.78
CA THR A 85 -17.51 -26.51 1.54
C THR A 85 -17.04 -26.36 2.99
N VAL A 86 -17.82 -26.89 3.94
CA VAL A 86 -17.38 -27.07 5.33
C VAL A 86 -16.60 -28.39 5.40
N PRO A 87 -15.28 -28.36 5.67
CA PRO A 87 -14.46 -29.57 5.66
C PRO A 87 -14.73 -30.44 6.89
N GLY A 88 -14.79 -31.76 6.68
CA GLY A 88 -14.89 -32.75 7.75
C GLY A 88 -16.08 -32.53 8.67
N ASP A 89 -15.81 -32.33 9.97
CA ASP A 89 -16.81 -32.04 11.01
C ASP A 89 -16.99 -30.52 11.26
N GLY A 90 -16.32 -29.67 10.47
CA GLY A 90 -16.34 -28.21 10.64
C GLY A 90 -15.54 -27.70 11.84
N SER A 91 -14.74 -28.56 12.49
CA SER A 91 -13.81 -28.16 13.55
C SER A 91 -12.67 -27.29 13.00
N VAL A 92 -12.01 -26.56 13.90
CA VAL A 92 -10.80 -25.81 13.55
C VAL A 92 -9.73 -26.72 12.93
N ASP A 93 -9.56 -27.92 13.49
CA ASP A 93 -8.57 -28.89 12.99
C ASP A 93 -8.91 -29.34 11.57
N ALA A 94 -10.18 -29.55 11.24
CA ALA A 94 -10.61 -29.87 9.87
C ALA A 94 -10.35 -28.73 8.86
N TYR A 95 -10.49 -27.46 9.28
CA TYR A 95 -10.14 -26.31 8.44
C TYR A 95 -8.62 -26.12 8.26
N LEU A 96 -7.83 -26.46 9.29
CA LEU A 96 -6.39 -26.27 9.28
C LEU A 96 -5.59 -27.49 8.78
N ASP A 97 -6.24 -28.64 8.57
CA ASP A 97 -5.61 -29.87 8.08
C ASP A 97 -4.79 -29.60 6.80
N PRO A 98 -3.46 -29.77 6.82
CA PRO A 98 -2.62 -29.56 5.65
C PRO A 98 -2.94 -30.41 4.42
N GLN A 99 -3.66 -31.51 4.59
CA GLN A 99 -4.13 -32.39 3.53
C GLN A 99 -5.63 -32.25 3.25
N GLY A 100 -6.31 -31.33 3.95
CA GLY A 100 -7.73 -31.06 3.77
C GLY A 100 -8.06 -30.52 2.38
N GLU A 101 -9.35 -30.62 2.02
CA GLU A 101 -9.83 -30.23 0.70
C GLU A 101 -9.59 -28.74 0.37
N LEU A 102 -9.74 -27.85 1.37
CA LEU A 102 -9.57 -26.41 1.20
C LEU A 102 -8.12 -26.06 0.84
N ARG A 103 -7.17 -26.64 1.56
CA ARG A 103 -5.72 -26.46 1.35
C ARG A 103 -5.28 -27.08 0.04
N THR A 104 -5.83 -28.25 -0.31
CA THR A 104 -5.58 -28.90 -1.61
C THR A 104 -6.07 -28.02 -2.77
N LYS A 105 -7.25 -27.41 -2.65
CA LYS A 105 -7.81 -26.50 -3.65
C LYS A 105 -6.94 -25.25 -3.83
N ALA A 106 -6.47 -24.65 -2.73
CA ALA A 106 -5.56 -23.50 -2.78
C ALA A 106 -4.21 -23.84 -3.43
N LYS A 107 -3.59 -24.98 -3.06
CA LYS A 107 -2.32 -25.44 -3.65
C LYS A 107 -2.42 -25.70 -5.15
N GLY A 108 -3.55 -26.22 -5.61
CA GLY A 108 -3.80 -26.53 -7.01
C GLY A 108 -4.24 -25.35 -7.87
N ALA A 109 -4.43 -24.16 -7.29
CA ALA A 109 -5.00 -23.02 -7.99
C ALA A 109 -3.99 -22.40 -8.97
N GLU A 110 -4.45 -22.14 -10.20
CA GLU A 110 -3.60 -21.57 -11.25
C GLU A 110 -3.31 -20.08 -11.01
N VAL A 111 -2.12 -19.63 -11.42
CA VAL A 111 -1.74 -18.21 -11.40
C VAL A 111 -2.48 -17.47 -12.52
N PRO A 112 -3.27 -16.43 -12.22
CA PRO A 112 -3.97 -15.68 -13.26
C PRO A 112 -3.02 -14.98 -14.23
N LYS A 113 -3.43 -14.90 -15.50
CA LYS A 113 -2.65 -14.22 -16.54
C LYS A 113 -2.40 -12.76 -16.15
N GLY A 114 -1.16 -12.32 -16.24
CA GLY A 114 -0.76 -10.95 -15.87
C GLY A 114 -0.43 -10.78 -14.38
N TYR A 115 -0.49 -11.84 -13.59
CA TYR A 115 -0.09 -11.88 -12.19
C TYR A 115 1.10 -12.82 -11.97
N VAL A 116 1.76 -12.63 -10.84
CA VAL A 116 2.75 -13.56 -10.27
C VAL A 116 2.27 -14.00 -8.89
N GLU A 117 2.55 -15.25 -8.54
CA GLU A 117 2.29 -15.75 -7.19
C GLU A 117 3.28 -15.13 -6.20
N SER A 118 2.74 -14.45 -5.18
CA SER A 118 3.49 -13.94 -4.03
C SER A 118 3.63 -14.99 -2.94
N PHE A 119 2.56 -15.76 -2.70
CA PHE A 119 2.53 -16.87 -1.75
C PHE A 119 1.36 -17.80 -2.02
N ASN A 120 1.48 -19.02 -1.51
CA ASN A 120 0.51 -20.10 -1.66
C ASN A 120 0.26 -20.79 -0.30
N ASP A 121 -0.97 -21.25 -0.07
CA ASP A 121 -1.41 -22.08 1.06
C ASP A 121 -0.94 -21.61 2.44
N GLN A 122 -1.05 -20.31 2.74
CA GLN A 122 -0.80 -19.80 4.09
C GLN A 122 -2.02 -20.01 5.00
N THR A 123 -1.77 -20.08 6.31
CA THR A 123 -2.79 -20.15 7.37
C THR A 123 -3.10 -18.77 7.96
N GLY A 124 -3.09 -17.75 7.09
CA GLY A 124 -3.42 -16.38 7.44
C GLY A 124 -3.68 -15.54 6.21
N SER A 125 -4.60 -14.58 6.29
CA SER A 125 -4.84 -13.61 5.22
C SER A 125 -3.87 -12.44 5.33
N THR A 126 -3.76 -11.68 4.25
CA THR A 126 -2.91 -10.50 4.20
C THR A 126 -3.38 -9.39 5.17
N GLU A 127 -2.46 -8.91 6.00
CA GLU A 127 -2.53 -7.66 6.77
C GLU A 127 -1.39 -6.76 6.31
N GLN A 128 -1.67 -5.83 5.41
CA GLN A 128 -0.72 -4.81 4.96
C GLN A 128 -1.41 -3.51 4.55
N ILE A 129 -0.62 -2.47 4.36
CA ILE A 129 -1.11 -1.17 3.89
C ILE A 129 -1.75 -1.24 2.50
N GLY A 130 -2.54 -0.22 2.20
CA GLY A 130 -3.23 -0.07 0.92
C GLY A 130 -4.32 -1.12 0.70
N TYR A 131 -4.85 -1.75 1.74
CA TYR A 131 -6.10 -2.49 1.63
C TYR A 131 -7.20 -1.60 1.01
N LEU A 132 -7.81 -2.06 -0.08
CA LEU A 132 -8.84 -1.30 -0.80
C LEU A 132 -10.23 -1.74 -0.37
N THR A 133 -10.50 -3.04 -0.48
CA THR A 133 -11.75 -3.70 -0.08
C THR A 133 -11.64 -5.22 -0.26
N TYR A 134 -12.73 -5.94 -0.01
CA TYR A 134 -12.92 -7.34 -0.35
C TYR A 134 -14.32 -7.62 -0.91
N LYS A 135 -14.45 -8.78 -1.53
CA LYS A 135 -15.72 -9.41 -1.87
C LYS A 135 -15.74 -10.88 -1.50
N THR A 136 -16.92 -11.47 -1.40
CA THR A 136 -17.05 -12.92 -1.28
C THR A 136 -17.21 -13.55 -2.66
N LEU A 137 -16.70 -14.76 -2.82
CA LEU A 137 -16.78 -15.52 -4.06
C LEU A 137 -17.67 -16.75 -3.86
N ASP A 138 -18.29 -17.18 -4.95
CA ASP A 138 -19.04 -18.43 -5.06
C ASP A 138 -18.10 -19.66 -5.17
N GLU A 139 -16.87 -19.45 -5.61
CA GLU A 139 -15.84 -20.49 -5.68
C GLU A 139 -14.44 -19.93 -5.45
N TYR A 140 -13.50 -20.82 -5.10
CA TYR A 140 -12.10 -20.48 -4.98
C TYR A 140 -11.48 -20.45 -6.39
N ASP A 141 -11.58 -19.29 -7.03
CA ASP A 141 -11.04 -19.02 -8.35
C ASP A 141 -10.19 -17.73 -8.32
N PRO A 142 -8.85 -17.85 -8.34
CA PRO A 142 -7.97 -16.69 -8.43
C PRO A 142 -8.24 -15.80 -9.64
N LYS A 143 -8.78 -16.33 -10.75
CA LYS A 143 -9.12 -15.54 -11.93
C LYS A 143 -10.28 -14.58 -11.64
N LYS A 144 -11.34 -15.02 -10.95
CA LYS A 144 -12.44 -14.13 -10.52
C LYS A 144 -11.96 -13.02 -9.56
N CYS A 145 -10.92 -13.31 -8.77
CA CYS A 145 -10.30 -12.33 -7.88
C CYS A 145 -9.37 -11.36 -8.65
N ALA A 146 -8.65 -11.86 -9.66
CA ALA A 146 -7.87 -11.04 -10.59
C ALA A 146 -8.77 -10.08 -11.39
N ASP A 147 -9.89 -10.57 -11.95
CA ASP A 147 -10.85 -9.73 -12.69
C ASP A 147 -11.40 -8.59 -11.81
N PHE A 148 -11.57 -8.83 -10.49
CA PHE A 148 -11.96 -7.79 -9.53
C PHE A 148 -10.85 -6.79 -9.24
N CYS A 149 -9.62 -7.26 -9.07
CA CYS A 149 -8.48 -6.38 -8.96
C CYS A 149 -8.31 -5.53 -10.24
N ASP A 150 -8.52 -6.11 -11.42
CA ASP A 150 -8.39 -5.40 -12.69
C ASP A 150 -9.52 -4.39 -12.96
N SER A 151 -10.70 -4.57 -12.37
CA SER A 151 -11.75 -3.54 -12.42
C SER A 151 -11.42 -2.31 -11.57
N GLU A 152 -10.48 -2.44 -10.62
CA GLU A 152 -10.07 -1.36 -9.73
C GLU A 152 -8.77 -0.70 -10.19
N LYS A 153 -8.86 0.57 -10.60
CA LYS A 153 -7.76 1.37 -11.17
C LYS A 153 -6.45 1.26 -10.38
N PHE A 154 -6.54 1.24 -9.05
CA PHE A 154 -5.38 1.28 -8.16
C PHE A 154 -4.96 -0.08 -7.60
N CYS A 155 -5.62 -1.18 -7.97
CA CYS A 155 -5.26 -2.49 -7.44
C CYS A 155 -3.96 -3.01 -8.09
N LEU A 156 -3.02 -3.41 -7.23
CA LEU A 156 -1.72 -3.99 -7.59
C LEU A 156 -1.53 -5.43 -7.12
N GLY A 157 -2.40 -5.92 -6.22
CA GLY A 157 -2.37 -7.30 -5.77
C GLY A 157 -3.63 -7.69 -5.03
N PHE A 158 -3.82 -8.98 -4.83
CA PHE A 158 -4.98 -9.53 -4.13
C PHE A 158 -4.61 -10.76 -3.31
N ASN A 159 -5.42 -11.06 -2.31
CA ASN A 159 -5.35 -12.26 -1.50
C ASN A 159 -6.70 -12.98 -1.53
N ILE A 160 -6.69 -14.26 -1.91
CA ILE A 160 -7.86 -15.14 -1.91
C ILE A 160 -7.67 -16.21 -0.84
N PHE A 161 -8.67 -16.42 0.01
CA PHE A 161 -8.56 -17.31 1.16
C PHE A 161 -9.92 -17.86 1.59
N PHE A 162 -9.89 -18.97 2.34
CA PHE A 162 -11.05 -19.49 3.05
C PHE A 162 -11.09 -18.95 4.48
N GLU A 163 -12.25 -18.54 4.95
CA GLU A 163 -12.51 -18.12 6.33
C GLU A 163 -13.62 -18.98 6.93
N ARG A 164 -13.34 -19.54 8.11
CA ARG A 164 -14.32 -20.24 8.94
C ARG A 164 -15.14 -19.21 9.71
N ASP A 165 -16.38 -18.97 9.30
CA ASP A 165 -17.27 -18.01 9.95
C ASP A 165 -18.43 -18.72 10.68
N PRO A 166 -19.00 -18.12 11.74
CA PRO A 166 -20.17 -18.69 12.39
C PRO A 166 -21.44 -18.38 11.58
N THR A 167 -22.38 -19.32 11.51
CA THR A 167 -23.67 -19.09 10.82
C THR A 167 -24.55 -18.03 11.52
N THR A 168 -24.28 -17.73 12.78
CA THR A 168 -24.95 -16.69 13.59
C THR A 168 -23.92 -15.93 14.42
N ASP A 169 -24.16 -14.65 14.73
CA ASP A 169 -23.21 -13.88 15.56
C ASP A 169 -23.14 -14.43 16.99
N PRO A 170 -21.96 -14.88 17.48
CA PRO A 170 -21.80 -15.30 18.87
C PRO A 170 -21.83 -14.06 19.77
N ALA A 171 -22.94 -13.86 20.48
CA ALA A 171 -23.12 -12.75 21.42
C ALA A 171 -23.81 -13.23 22.69
N VAL A 172 -23.72 -12.44 23.77
CA VAL A 172 -24.35 -12.78 25.07
C VAL A 172 -25.85 -13.07 24.87
N GLY A 173 -26.28 -14.27 25.25
CA GLY A 173 -27.66 -14.75 25.06
C GLY A 173 -27.93 -15.53 23.77
N CYS A 174 -26.92 -15.71 22.92
CA CYS A 174 -26.96 -16.56 21.72
C CYS A 174 -26.12 -17.84 21.93
N ASP A 175 -26.13 -18.74 20.94
CA ASP A 175 -25.13 -19.81 20.87
C ASP A 175 -23.72 -19.21 20.78
N GLN A 176 -22.84 -19.61 21.70
CA GLN A 176 -21.46 -19.11 21.77
C GLN A 176 -20.52 -19.85 20.81
N ASN A 177 -20.92 -21.01 20.29
CA ASN A 177 -20.19 -21.77 19.29
C ASN A 177 -21.12 -22.31 18.18
N PRO A 178 -21.67 -21.43 17.33
CA PRO A 178 -22.56 -21.81 16.25
C PRO A 178 -21.93 -22.78 15.24
N LEU A 179 -22.76 -23.38 14.40
CA LEU A 179 -22.26 -24.14 13.24
C LEU A 179 -21.41 -23.24 12.33
N PRO A 180 -20.35 -23.78 11.72
CA PRO A 180 -19.52 -23.01 10.80
C PRO A 180 -20.15 -22.93 9.40
N THR A 181 -19.77 -21.87 8.69
CA THR A 181 -19.88 -21.73 7.23
C THR A 181 -18.52 -21.33 6.68
N THR A 182 -18.22 -21.72 5.43
CA THR A 182 -16.96 -21.36 4.78
C THR A 182 -17.16 -20.19 3.82
N ASN A 183 -16.62 -19.03 4.15
CA ASN A 183 -16.53 -17.91 3.23
C ASN A 183 -15.27 -18.01 2.37
N ILE A 184 -15.40 -17.69 1.09
CA ILE A 184 -14.28 -17.54 0.16
C ILE A 184 -14.10 -16.04 -0.05
N LYS A 185 -13.09 -15.45 0.57
CA LYS A 185 -12.87 -14.01 0.53
C LYS A 185 -11.78 -13.69 -0.48
N CYS A 186 -12.01 -12.63 -1.25
CA CYS A 186 -11.07 -12.04 -2.19
C CYS A 186 -10.84 -10.58 -1.76
N SER A 187 -9.72 -10.31 -1.10
CA SER A 187 -9.31 -8.96 -0.72
C SER A 187 -8.31 -8.39 -1.72
N ILE A 188 -8.45 -7.10 -2.04
CA ILE A 188 -7.63 -6.40 -3.03
C ILE A 188 -6.85 -5.24 -2.39
N TYR A 189 -5.65 -4.99 -2.90
CA TYR A 189 -4.68 -4.07 -2.33
C TYR A 189 -4.08 -3.16 -3.38
N GLY A 190 -3.85 -1.92 -2.97
CA GLY A 190 -3.18 -0.85 -3.71
C GLY A 190 -1.66 -0.95 -3.75
N TYR A 191 -1.11 -2.06 -3.24
CA TYR A 191 0.29 -2.44 -3.31
C TYR A 191 0.39 -3.93 -3.61
N PRO A 192 1.52 -4.42 -4.16
CA PRO A 192 1.80 -5.84 -4.26
C PRO A 192 1.66 -6.53 -2.89
N VAL A 193 1.09 -7.73 -2.86
CA VAL A 193 0.93 -8.50 -1.62
C VAL A 193 2.20 -9.29 -1.32
N ALA A 194 2.61 -9.31 -0.06
CA ALA A 194 3.83 -9.97 0.40
C ALA A 194 3.52 -11.28 1.14
N LYS A 195 4.40 -12.28 1.05
CA LYS A 195 4.25 -13.50 1.86
C LYS A 195 4.23 -13.20 3.35
N ALA A 196 5.11 -12.29 3.79
CA ALA A 196 5.25 -11.93 5.19
C ALA A 196 4.04 -11.14 5.75
N SER A 197 3.12 -10.66 4.90
CA SER A 197 1.90 -10.00 5.36
C SER A 197 0.76 -10.98 5.64
N ALA A 198 0.90 -12.28 5.39
CA ALA A 198 -0.12 -13.28 5.69
C ALA A 198 -0.23 -13.59 7.20
N THR A 199 -0.60 -12.59 8.01
CA THR A 199 -0.54 -12.63 9.48
C THR A 199 -1.90 -12.63 10.18
N ASN A 200 -3.00 -12.29 9.50
CA ASN A 200 -4.33 -12.42 10.09
C ASN A 200 -4.70 -13.91 10.13
N GLN A 201 -4.59 -14.52 11.29
CA GLN A 201 -4.92 -15.94 11.48
C GLN A 201 -6.38 -16.16 11.92
N GLY A 202 -7.18 -15.09 11.96
CA GLY A 202 -8.51 -15.08 12.53
C GLY A 202 -8.49 -14.75 14.03
N GLN A 203 -9.58 -15.05 14.71
CA GLN A 203 -9.83 -14.62 16.09
C GLN A 203 -10.99 -15.39 16.74
N TYR A 204 -11.08 -15.33 18.05
CA TYR A 204 -12.25 -15.81 18.77
C TYR A 204 -13.40 -14.81 18.74
N ARG A 205 -14.62 -15.31 18.54
CA ARG A 205 -15.90 -14.60 18.70
C ARG A 205 -16.77 -15.42 19.65
N GLY A 206 -16.82 -15.04 20.93
CA GLY A 206 -17.31 -15.95 21.96
C GLY A 206 -16.41 -17.19 22.03
N ASP A 207 -17.01 -18.38 21.97
CA ASP A 207 -16.29 -19.66 21.95
C ASP A 207 -16.00 -20.14 20.51
N PHE A 208 -16.56 -19.48 19.49
CA PHE A 208 -16.31 -19.81 18.10
C PHE A 208 -14.96 -19.23 17.63
N HIS A 209 -14.07 -20.09 17.15
CA HIS A 209 -12.79 -19.66 16.58
C HIS A 209 -12.92 -19.47 15.06
N VAL A 210 -12.84 -18.20 14.62
CA VAL A 210 -12.66 -17.85 13.20
C VAL A 210 -11.22 -18.17 12.85
N VAL A 211 -11.01 -18.96 11.79
CA VAL A 211 -9.68 -19.31 11.28
C VAL A 211 -9.61 -19.08 9.78
N ILE A 212 -8.41 -18.78 9.31
CA ILE A 212 -8.11 -18.54 7.90
C ILE A 212 -7.18 -19.63 7.38
N THR A 213 -7.48 -20.15 6.19
CA THR A 213 -6.76 -21.26 5.57
C THR A 213 -6.75 -21.16 4.04
N GLY A 214 -5.86 -21.90 3.39
CA GLY A 214 -5.74 -21.93 1.93
C GLY A 214 -5.55 -20.53 1.34
N SER A 215 -4.71 -19.71 1.99
CA SER A 215 -4.53 -18.30 1.61
C SER A 215 -3.45 -18.17 0.54
N ASN A 216 -3.83 -17.69 -0.63
CA ASN A 216 -2.94 -17.41 -1.76
C ASN A 216 -2.89 -15.90 -2.04
N GLY A 217 -1.71 -15.40 -2.37
CA GLY A 217 -1.49 -14.00 -2.71
C GLY A 217 -0.90 -13.87 -4.10
N TYR A 218 -1.44 -12.94 -4.88
CA TYR A 218 -1.03 -12.70 -6.25
C TYR A 218 -0.83 -11.20 -6.48
N SER A 219 0.27 -10.82 -7.12
CA SER A 219 0.57 -9.42 -7.46
C SER A 219 0.64 -9.26 -8.97
N LYS A 220 0.27 -8.09 -9.49
CA LYS A 220 0.41 -7.80 -10.92
C LYS A 220 1.88 -8.00 -11.35
N ALA A 221 2.08 -8.70 -12.45
CA ALA A 221 3.39 -9.06 -12.95
C ALA A 221 4.21 -7.81 -13.31
N GLY A 222 5.47 -7.77 -12.89
CA GLY A 222 6.34 -6.61 -13.11
C GLY A 222 7.66 -6.55 -12.33
N LYS A 223 7.87 -7.37 -11.28
CA LYS A 223 9.13 -7.53 -10.51
C LYS A 223 10.02 -6.26 -10.47
N GLY A 224 9.51 -5.15 -9.93
CA GLY A 224 10.24 -3.87 -9.87
C GLY A 224 9.65 -2.77 -10.76
N GLU A 225 8.78 -3.09 -11.71
CA GLU A 225 8.08 -2.13 -12.56
C GLU A 225 6.58 -2.35 -12.46
N CYS A 226 5.85 -1.36 -11.93
CA CYS A 226 4.40 -1.31 -12.14
C CYS A 226 4.20 -1.08 -13.65
N LYS A 227 3.36 -1.88 -14.31
CA LYS A 227 3.16 -1.78 -15.77
C LYS A 227 2.66 -0.38 -16.14
N GLY A 228 3.59 0.45 -16.62
CA GLY A 228 3.38 1.84 -17.00
C GLY A 228 3.13 2.74 -15.79
N ALA A 229 4.08 3.62 -15.49
CA ALA A 229 3.86 4.70 -14.55
C ALA A 229 2.62 5.53 -14.98
N PRO A 230 1.66 5.78 -14.07
CA PRO A 230 0.47 6.55 -14.40
C PRO A 230 0.86 8.00 -14.71
N ALA A 231 0.22 8.60 -15.72
CA ALA A 231 0.40 10.02 -16.00
C ALA A 231 -0.11 10.87 -14.81
N VAL A 232 0.53 12.02 -14.62
CA VAL A 232 0.18 13.00 -13.60
C VAL A 232 0.05 14.36 -14.29
N ASP A 233 -1.01 15.09 -13.98
CA ASP A 233 -1.28 16.41 -14.56
C ASP A 233 -0.13 17.39 -14.28
N ASP A 234 0.15 18.30 -15.21
CA ASP A 234 1.26 19.27 -15.20
C ASP A 234 2.68 18.68 -15.31
N PHE A 235 2.81 17.34 -15.35
CA PHE A 235 4.07 16.66 -15.62
C PHE A 235 4.12 16.10 -17.05
N ASN A 236 5.34 16.02 -17.59
CA ASN A 236 5.61 15.28 -18.81
C ASN A 236 5.25 13.80 -18.63
N ALA A 237 5.15 13.06 -19.75
CA ALA A 237 4.92 11.62 -19.71
C ALA A 237 5.97 10.94 -18.80
N PRO A 238 5.54 10.08 -17.86
CA PRO A 238 6.45 9.52 -16.88
C PRO A 238 7.37 8.47 -17.52
N ALA A 239 8.55 8.29 -16.92
CA ALA A 239 9.46 7.22 -17.29
C ALA A 239 9.55 6.20 -16.15
N ASN A 240 9.41 4.91 -16.48
CA ASN A 240 9.74 3.86 -15.52
C ASN A 240 11.24 3.88 -15.25
N LEU A 241 11.60 3.69 -13.99
CA LEU A 241 12.98 3.61 -13.54
C LEU A 241 13.29 2.22 -13.00
N PRO A 242 14.51 1.72 -13.21
CA PRO A 242 14.93 0.42 -12.66
C PRO A 242 15.18 0.48 -11.14
N ALA A 243 15.38 1.67 -10.57
CA ALA A 243 15.64 1.87 -9.14
C ALA A 243 15.35 3.33 -8.72
N ALA A 244 15.61 3.68 -7.46
CA ALA A 244 15.56 5.06 -7.00
C ALA A 244 16.81 5.84 -7.50
N ILE A 245 16.63 7.14 -7.71
CA ILE A 245 17.71 8.04 -8.12
C ILE A 245 18.72 8.23 -6.99
N ASN A 246 19.99 8.10 -7.34
CA ASN A 246 21.14 8.46 -6.51
C ASN A 246 21.79 9.71 -7.10
N ALA A 247 21.24 10.88 -6.79
CA ALA A 247 21.67 12.14 -7.36
C ALA A 247 23.04 12.58 -6.79
N PRO A 248 24.04 12.90 -7.63
CA PRO A 248 25.26 13.55 -7.17
C PRO A 248 25.04 15.03 -6.85
N TYR A 249 25.97 15.62 -6.11
CA TYR A 249 26.09 17.08 -6.04
C TYR A 249 26.39 17.64 -7.43
N ILE A 250 25.77 18.78 -7.75
CA ILE A 250 26.14 19.59 -8.91
C ILE A 250 26.92 20.82 -8.44
N LYS A 251 27.56 21.51 -9.38
CA LYS A 251 28.13 22.83 -9.11
C LYS A 251 27.12 23.92 -9.48
N LYS A 252 26.67 24.70 -8.50
CA LYS A 252 25.88 25.94 -8.70
C LYS A 252 26.72 27.10 -8.20
N ASN A 253 27.01 28.09 -9.05
CA ASN A 253 27.87 29.23 -8.73
C ASN A 253 29.25 28.85 -8.13
N GLY A 254 29.84 27.74 -8.62
CA GLY A 254 31.13 27.24 -8.16
C GLY A 254 31.10 26.48 -6.82
N GLN A 255 29.94 26.37 -6.17
CA GLN A 255 29.76 25.63 -4.92
C GLN A 255 28.99 24.32 -5.14
N ASP A 256 29.23 23.33 -4.27
CA ASP A 256 28.44 22.11 -4.24
C ASP A 256 26.99 22.44 -3.88
N TYR A 257 26.08 21.91 -4.69
CA TYR A 257 24.66 22.15 -4.56
C TYR A 257 23.92 20.81 -4.55
N ASP A 258 23.20 20.59 -3.47
CA ASP A 258 22.32 19.44 -3.33
C ASP A 258 21.01 19.70 -4.08
N THR A 259 20.74 18.90 -5.10
CA THR A 259 19.49 18.98 -5.86
C THR A 259 18.35 18.28 -5.16
N TYR A 260 18.62 17.48 -4.12
CA TYR A 260 17.58 16.82 -3.35
C TYR A 260 16.87 17.80 -2.40
N ASN A 261 15.55 17.77 -2.45
CA ASN A 261 14.65 18.59 -1.63
C ASN A 261 13.97 17.79 -0.51
N GLY A 262 14.35 16.53 -0.32
CA GLY A 262 13.80 15.66 0.70
C GLY A 262 12.76 14.68 0.16
N MET A 263 12.12 13.97 1.10
CA MET A 263 11.18 12.90 0.81
C MET A 263 9.83 13.10 1.45
N ARG A 264 8.84 12.39 0.93
CA ARG A 264 7.56 12.11 1.60
C ARG A 264 7.24 10.62 1.45
N LEU A 265 6.51 10.06 2.42
CA LEU A 265 5.97 8.72 2.34
C LEU A 265 4.46 8.78 2.59
N PHE A 266 3.68 8.17 1.70
CA PHE A 266 2.23 8.03 1.83
C PHE A 266 1.85 6.56 1.97
N ASN A 267 1.18 6.20 3.07
CA ASN A 267 0.85 4.80 3.38
C ASN A 267 -0.63 4.54 3.68
N THR A 268 -1.47 5.57 3.74
CA THR A 268 -2.93 5.43 3.89
C THR A 268 -3.67 5.35 2.55
N ASN A 269 -2.93 5.44 1.44
CA ASN A 269 -3.45 5.44 0.08
C ASN A 269 -2.82 4.28 -0.71
N PRO A 270 -3.46 3.79 -1.79
CA PRO A 270 -2.78 2.95 -2.76
C PRO A 270 -1.54 3.64 -3.34
N TYR A 271 -0.74 2.88 -4.09
CA TYR A 271 0.32 3.48 -4.89
C TYR A 271 -0.25 4.49 -5.89
N ASP A 272 -0.06 5.77 -5.61
CA ASP A 272 -0.52 6.88 -6.44
C ASP A 272 0.54 8.00 -6.50
N PRO A 273 1.28 8.09 -7.62
CA PRO A 273 2.28 9.13 -7.84
C PRO A 273 1.74 10.56 -7.85
N SER A 274 0.43 10.78 -8.04
CA SER A 274 -0.16 12.13 -7.94
C SER A 274 -0.07 12.71 -6.52
N LEU A 275 0.10 11.87 -5.50
CA LEU A 275 0.39 12.31 -4.13
C LEU A 275 1.78 12.95 -4.03
N CYS A 276 2.75 12.44 -4.79
CA CYS A 276 4.08 13.02 -4.88
C CYS A 276 4.05 14.39 -5.57
N ALA A 277 3.22 14.54 -6.62
CA ALA A 277 3.00 15.83 -7.27
C ALA A 277 2.30 16.85 -6.36
N ALA A 278 1.29 16.45 -5.59
CA ALA A 278 0.65 17.33 -4.62
C ALA A 278 1.64 17.78 -3.52
N ALA A 279 2.47 16.86 -3.00
CA ALA A 279 3.52 17.22 -2.05
C ALA A 279 4.59 18.14 -2.65
N TYR A 280 4.94 17.91 -3.90
CA TYR A 280 5.86 18.71 -4.69
C TYR A 280 5.39 20.16 -4.81
N GLU A 281 4.11 20.39 -5.10
CA GLU A 281 3.54 21.73 -5.26
C GLU A 281 3.55 22.47 -3.93
N SER A 282 3.11 21.81 -2.85
CA SER A 282 3.13 22.37 -1.51
C SER A 282 4.55 22.71 -1.03
N GLN A 283 5.55 21.86 -1.31
CA GLN A 283 6.94 22.14 -0.93
C GLN A 283 7.49 23.36 -1.68
N THR A 284 7.28 23.43 -3.00
CA THR A 284 7.77 24.55 -3.82
C THR A 284 7.15 25.87 -3.37
N LYS A 285 5.85 25.87 -3.10
CA LYS A 285 5.15 27.04 -2.57
C LYS A 285 5.69 27.46 -1.19
N PHE A 286 5.86 26.51 -0.28
CA PHE A 286 6.40 26.78 1.06
C PHE A 286 7.81 27.39 0.98
N ASP A 287 8.70 26.80 0.18
CA ASP A 287 10.08 27.26 0.05
C ASP A 287 10.13 28.66 -0.57
N LYS A 288 9.27 28.94 -1.54
CA LYS A 288 9.11 30.27 -2.14
C LYS A 288 8.65 31.32 -1.12
N GLU A 289 7.69 30.98 -0.27
CA GLU A 289 7.08 31.91 0.69
C GLU A 289 7.94 32.12 1.95
N HIS A 290 8.75 31.13 2.33
CA HIS A 290 9.41 31.12 3.65
C HIS A 290 10.93 30.97 3.62
N LEU A 291 11.51 30.39 2.56
CA LEU A 291 12.93 30.01 2.51
C LEU A 291 13.72 30.72 1.40
N ALA A 292 13.12 31.66 0.69
CA ALA A 292 13.84 32.49 -0.27
C ALA A 292 14.96 33.28 0.42
N ASP A 293 16.17 33.22 -0.13
CA ASP A 293 17.33 33.91 0.43
C ASP A 293 17.34 35.41 0.09
N ALA A 294 18.41 36.11 0.48
CA ALA A 294 18.55 37.54 0.24
C ALA A 294 18.58 37.93 -1.25
N ASN A 295 18.91 37.00 -2.15
CA ASN A 295 18.90 37.19 -3.60
C ASN A 295 17.55 36.76 -4.22
N GLY A 296 16.61 36.30 -3.39
CA GLY A 296 15.33 35.77 -3.83
C GLY A 296 15.39 34.33 -4.32
N ASP A 297 16.51 33.62 -4.14
CA ASP A 297 16.67 32.24 -4.55
C ASP A 297 16.08 31.28 -3.51
N TYR A 298 15.33 30.28 -3.98
CA TYR A 298 14.82 29.16 -3.17
C TYR A 298 15.09 27.83 -3.89
N LYS A 299 14.76 26.71 -3.24
CA LYS A 299 14.82 25.39 -3.86
C LYS A 299 13.46 25.05 -4.49
N PRO A 300 13.25 25.26 -5.80
CA PRO A 300 12.04 24.79 -6.43
C PRO A 300 12.07 23.27 -6.43
N CYS A 301 10.93 22.60 -6.36
CA CYS A 301 10.86 21.25 -6.87
C CYS A 301 10.60 21.37 -8.39
N ASN A 302 11.26 20.57 -9.21
CA ASN A 302 11.09 20.55 -10.68
C ASN A 302 11.04 19.13 -11.26
N PHE A 303 11.39 18.14 -10.44
CA PHE A 303 11.44 16.73 -10.77
C PHE A 303 11.15 15.94 -9.51
N PHE A 304 10.40 14.84 -9.63
CA PHE A 304 10.28 13.89 -8.54
C PHE A 304 10.37 12.46 -9.05
N THR A 305 10.76 11.56 -8.16
CA THR A 305 10.56 10.12 -8.37
C THR A 305 9.55 9.57 -7.37
N SER A 306 8.72 8.64 -7.83
CA SER A 306 7.82 7.87 -6.99
C SER A 306 8.20 6.40 -7.05
N TYR A 307 8.19 5.72 -5.91
CA TYR A 307 8.40 4.28 -5.85
C TYR A 307 7.70 3.68 -4.63
N ILE A 308 7.50 2.37 -4.65
CA ILE A 308 7.07 1.62 -3.47
C ILE A 308 8.33 1.22 -2.71
N LEU A 309 8.47 1.71 -1.48
CA LEU A 309 9.51 1.23 -0.57
C LEU A 309 8.97 0.01 0.18
N THR A 310 9.72 -1.09 0.20
CA THR A 310 9.36 -2.29 0.97
C THR A 310 10.33 -2.53 2.11
N LYS A 311 9.84 -3.08 3.22
CA LYS A 311 10.62 -3.64 4.33
C LYS A 311 10.43 -5.15 4.36
N ASN A 312 11.48 -5.93 4.14
CA ASN A 312 11.44 -7.39 4.03
C ASN A 312 10.33 -7.88 3.06
N GLY A 313 10.18 -7.16 1.93
CA GLY A 313 9.14 -7.41 0.93
C GLY A 313 7.74 -6.87 1.27
N VAL A 314 7.47 -6.43 2.50
CA VAL A 314 6.18 -5.81 2.88
C VAL A 314 6.19 -4.31 2.51
N PRO A 315 5.21 -3.80 1.76
CA PRO A 315 5.15 -2.37 1.41
C PRO A 315 5.06 -1.44 2.63
N LEU A 316 5.85 -0.36 2.61
CA LEU A 316 5.78 0.75 3.57
C LEU A 316 4.99 1.94 3.04
N GLY A 317 4.91 2.11 1.72
CA GLY A 317 4.06 3.11 1.08
C GLY A 317 4.64 3.64 -0.22
N THR A 318 3.97 4.65 -0.76
CA THR A 318 4.44 5.46 -1.87
C THR A 318 5.49 6.44 -1.36
N TYR A 319 6.75 6.19 -1.69
CA TYR A 319 7.88 7.04 -1.40
C TYR A 319 8.07 8.04 -2.53
N CYS A 320 8.12 9.32 -2.19
CA CYS A 320 8.39 10.42 -3.08
C CYS A 320 9.77 10.98 -2.77
N ALA A 321 10.66 11.05 -3.75
CA ALA A 321 11.92 11.79 -3.65
C ALA A 321 11.84 13.03 -4.54
N LEU A 322 12.05 14.20 -3.95
CA LEU A 322 11.83 15.51 -4.57
C LEU A 322 13.16 16.14 -4.97
N TYR A 323 13.22 16.78 -6.14
CA TYR A 323 14.45 17.36 -6.68
C TYR A 323 14.25 18.71 -7.34
N THR A 324 15.28 19.55 -7.30
CA THR A 324 15.30 20.86 -7.99
C THR A 324 15.51 20.79 -9.49
N GLN A 325 15.90 19.64 -10.03
CA GLN A 325 16.16 19.45 -11.45
C GLN A 325 15.97 17.98 -11.87
N HIS A 326 15.84 17.78 -13.19
CA HIS A 326 15.79 16.48 -13.81
C HIS A 326 17.04 15.63 -13.51
N TRP A 327 16.83 14.33 -13.30
CA TRP A 327 17.88 13.32 -13.28
C TRP A 327 17.55 12.20 -14.26
N ASP A 328 18.52 11.90 -15.11
CA ASP A 328 18.42 10.82 -16.10
C ASP A 328 18.37 9.44 -15.44
N ALA A 329 17.78 8.45 -16.14
CA ALA A 329 17.65 7.08 -15.65
C ALA A 329 19.01 6.41 -15.35
N SER A 330 20.12 6.89 -15.91
CA SER A 330 21.48 6.43 -15.55
C SER A 330 21.85 6.67 -14.08
N TYR A 331 21.14 7.57 -13.39
CA TYR A 331 21.29 7.78 -11.94
C TYR A 331 20.34 6.91 -11.10
N ALA A 332 19.43 6.17 -11.73
CA ALA A 332 18.47 5.29 -11.05
C ALA A 332 19.12 3.95 -10.68
N VAL A 333 20.04 4.00 -9.71
CA VAL A 333 20.87 2.85 -9.32
C VAL A 333 20.63 2.36 -7.90
N ASN A 334 19.83 3.09 -7.11
CA ASN A 334 19.57 2.72 -5.71
C ASN A 334 18.38 1.76 -5.62
N THR A 335 18.68 0.46 -5.60
CA THR A 335 17.67 -0.61 -5.47
C THR A 335 17.20 -0.83 -4.03
N GLY A 336 17.74 -0.08 -3.06
CA GLY A 336 17.60 -0.31 -1.63
C GLY A 336 18.83 -0.98 -1.01
N TYR A 337 18.76 -1.27 0.29
CA TYR A 337 19.85 -1.79 1.10
C TYR A 337 19.35 -2.30 2.46
N TYR A 338 20.22 -3.00 3.19
CA TYR A 338 19.95 -3.39 4.57
C TYR A 338 20.13 -2.21 5.52
N TYR A 339 19.18 -2.05 6.45
CA TYR A 339 19.29 -1.12 7.57
C TYR A 339 18.91 -1.88 8.86
N GLY A 340 19.90 -2.09 9.72
CA GLY A 340 19.79 -3.05 10.83
C GLY A 340 19.75 -4.48 10.32
N GLN A 341 18.71 -5.24 10.69
CA GLN A 341 18.48 -6.62 10.23
C GLN A 341 17.47 -6.71 9.08
N ASP A 342 16.87 -5.59 8.71
CA ASP A 342 15.78 -5.54 7.75
C ASP A 342 16.32 -5.12 6.37
N GLU A 343 15.85 -5.80 5.33
CA GLU A 343 16.08 -5.43 3.94
C GLU A 343 15.08 -4.37 3.50
N TYR A 344 15.56 -3.28 2.92
CA TYR A 344 14.72 -2.28 2.27
C TYR A 344 14.95 -2.32 0.77
N SER A 345 13.89 -2.37 -0.01
CA SER A 345 13.97 -2.51 -1.47
C SER A 345 13.07 -1.50 -2.17
N VAL A 346 13.50 -1.08 -3.35
CA VAL A 346 12.77 -0.17 -4.23
C VAL A 346 12.08 -0.97 -5.32
N ILE A 347 10.76 -0.82 -5.45
CA ILE A 347 9.97 -1.40 -6.55
C ILE A 347 9.01 -0.36 -7.13
N CYS A 348 8.55 -0.56 -8.35
CA CYS A 348 7.65 0.35 -9.07
C CYS A 348 8.18 1.79 -9.12
N ALA A 349 9.46 1.96 -9.45
CA ALA A 349 10.06 3.28 -9.54
C ALA A 349 9.71 3.97 -10.85
N ALA A 350 9.44 5.28 -10.76
CA ALA A 350 9.13 6.13 -11.90
C ALA A 350 9.60 7.56 -11.66
N SER A 351 9.90 8.28 -12.73
CA SER A 351 10.25 9.71 -12.70
C SER A 351 9.22 10.57 -13.41
N TYR A 352 9.11 11.81 -12.92
CA TYR A 352 8.16 12.81 -13.37
C TYR A 352 8.86 14.17 -13.44
N ASP A 353 8.82 14.77 -14.62
CA ASP A 353 9.36 16.09 -14.89
C ASP A 353 8.25 17.12 -15.02
N LEU A 354 8.34 18.21 -14.25
CA LEU A 354 7.35 19.29 -14.42
C LEU A 354 7.47 19.86 -15.83
N THR A 355 6.31 20.08 -16.47
CA THR A 355 6.21 20.57 -17.85
C THR A 355 6.73 22.00 -17.96
N THR A 356 6.39 22.86 -17.00
CA THR A 356 6.86 24.25 -16.92
C THR A 356 7.73 24.40 -15.69
N LYS A 357 9.05 24.46 -15.86
CA LYS A 357 9.99 24.53 -14.73
C LYS A 357 9.83 25.82 -13.95
N ASP A 358 9.86 25.72 -12.62
CA ASP A 358 10.01 26.84 -11.70
C ASP A 358 11.50 27.24 -11.66
N SER A 359 11.78 28.52 -11.83
CA SER A 359 13.14 29.08 -11.90
C SER A 359 13.88 28.99 -10.57
N GLY A 360 13.16 28.85 -9.46
CA GLY A 360 13.72 28.91 -8.11
C GLY A 360 14.12 30.32 -7.69
N ASN A 361 13.60 31.36 -8.34
CA ASN A 361 13.86 32.74 -7.97
C ASN A 361 12.55 33.56 -8.01
N ILE A 362 12.26 34.30 -6.94
CA ILE A 362 11.01 35.08 -6.83
C ILE A 362 10.94 36.28 -7.79
N ASN A 363 12.07 36.68 -8.38
CA ASN A 363 12.20 37.84 -9.28
C ASN A 363 12.32 37.46 -10.76
N ALA A 364 12.27 36.16 -11.09
CA ALA A 364 12.51 35.63 -12.44
C ALA A 364 11.25 35.59 -13.31
#